data_AF-A0A484ID14-F1
#
_entry.id   AF-A0A484ID14-F1
#
_cell.length_a   1.000
_cell.length_b   1.000
_cell.length_c   1.000
_cell.angle_alpha   90.00
_cell.angle_beta   90.00
_cell.angle_gamma   90.00
#
_symmetry.space_group_name_H-M   'P 1'
#
loop_
_entity.id
_entity.type
_entity.pdbx_description
1 polymer ?
#
loop_
_entity_poly.entity_id
_entity_poly.type
_entity_poly.pdbx_seq_one_letter_code
_entity_poly.pdbx_strand_id
1 'polypeptide(L)'
;MNSMSTKNIKALDEMRFELNKNNNNLSKIDQSILKNKPAQSSNQYLFKPRRVVIIGLGQLGLPVAKYVKEHGFDTYGYDINQKAM
;
A
#
# COMPACT_ATOMS: atom_id res chain seq x y z
N MET A 1 2.81 25.30 -35.25
CA MET A 1 3.03 24.67 -33.92
C MET A 1 4.24 25.31 -33.26
N ASN A 2 4.12 25.77 -32.00
CA ASN A 2 5.17 26.49 -31.30
C ASN A 2 6.35 25.56 -30.95
N SER A 3 7.59 26.00 -31.20
CA SER A 3 8.82 25.20 -30.97
C SER A 3 9.05 24.82 -29.50
N MET A 4 8.42 25.54 -28.57
CA MET A 4 8.44 25.21 -27.14
C MET A 4 7.65 23.94 -26.82
N SER A 5 6.53 23.71 -27.52
CA SER A 5 5.68 22.52 -27.34
C SER A 5 6.38 21.25 -27.84
N THR A 6 7.12 21.35 -28.96
CA THR A 6 7.85 20.21 -29.53
C THR A 6 9.06 19.78 -28.70
N LYS A 7 9.71 20.70 -27.98
CA LYS A 7 10.81 20.36 -27.04
C LYS A 7 10.31 19.57 -25.82
N ASN A 8 9.15 19.93 -25.27
CA ASN A 8 8.57 19.25 -24.12
C ASN A 8 8.16 17.80 -24.45
N ILE A 9 7.63 17.57 -25.65
CA ILE A 9 7.25 16.23 -26.12
C ILE A 9 8.48 15.33 -26.26
N LYS A 10 9.57 15.84 -26.84
CA LYS A 10 10.83 15.08 -26.98
C LYS A 10 11.44 14.69 -25.63
N ALA A 11 11.43 15.61 -24.66
CA ALA A 11 11.93 15.33 -23.31
C ALA A 11 11.12 14.24 -22.58
N LEU A 12 9.79 14.23 -22.78
CA LEU A 12 8.92 13.20 -22.22
C LEU A 12 9.16 11.82 -22.85
N ASP A 13 9.35 11.77 -24.17
CA ASP A 13 9.64 10.51 -24.87
C ASP A 13 11.02 9.95 -24.49
N GLU A 14 12.02 10.82 -24.30
CA GLU A 14 13.35 10.45 -23.84
C GLU A 14 13.34 9.91 -22.40
N MET A 15 12.56 10.55 -21.50
CA MET A 15 12.36 10.05 -20.14
C MET A 15 11.67 8.68 -20.12
N ARG A 16 10.65 8.48 -20.95
CA ARG A 16 9.96 7.18 -21.11
C ARG A 16 10.91 6.11 -21.65
N PHE A 17 11.77 6.46 -22.60
CA PHE A 17 12.75 5.54 -23.17
C PHE A 17 13.77 5.07 -22.13
N GLU A 18 14.35 5.97 -21.34
CA GLU A 18 15.33 5.62 -20.32
C GLU A 18 14.72 4.80 -19.16
N LEU A 19 13.48 5.08 -18.76
CA LEU A 19 12.75 4.24 -17.78
C LEU A 19 12.57 2.81 -18.30
N ASN A 20 12.18 2.64 -19.56
CA ASN A 20 11.98 1.32 -20.15
C ASN A 20 13.30 0.56 -20.38
N LYS A 21 14.38 1.27 -20.71
CA LYS A 21 15.73 0.69 -20.85
C LYS A 21 16.26 0.13 -19.53
N ASN A 22 16.04 0.83 -18.42
CA ASN A 22 16.46 0.38 -17.09
C ASN A 22 15.67 -0.86 -16.62
N ASN A 23 14.37 -0.92 -16.92
CA ASN A 23 13.53 -2.07 -16.55
C ASN A 23 13.91 -3.36 -17.28
N ASN A 24 14.38 -3.26 -18.54
CA ASN A 24 14.75 -4.43 -19.34
C ASN A 24 16.12 -5.05 -18.97
N ASN A 25 16.99 -4.30 -18.28
CA ASN A 25 18.26 -4.83 -17.77
C ASN A 25 18.08 -5.53 -16.41
N LEU A 26 17.11 -5.11 -15.59
CA LEU A 26 16.77 -5.80 -14.34
C LEU A 26 16.16 -7.19 -14.59
N SER A 27 15.30 -7.34 -15.60
CA SER A 27 14.60 -8.61 -15.88
C SER A 27 15.51 -9.72 -16.41
N LYS A 28 16.68 -9.39 -16.98
CA LYS A 28 17.67 -10.36 -17.47
C LYS A 28 18.64 -10.86 -16.40
N ILE A 29 18.92 -10.04 -15.38
CA ILE A 29 19.82 -10.41 -14.27
C ILE A 29 19.10 -11.35 -13.28
N ASP A 30 17.78 -11.25 -13.18
CA ASP A 30 17.00 -11.97 -12.16
C ASP A 30 16.75 -13.46 -12.50
N GLN A 31 16.60 -13.82 -13.79
CA GLN A 31 16.18 -15.17 -14.18
C GLN A 31 17.26 -16.26 -14.04
N SER A 32 18.55 -15.89 -14.08
CA SER A 32 19.64 -16.85 -13.86
C SER A 32 19.94 -17.06 -12.36
N ILE A 33 19.62 -16.06 -11.52
CA ILE A 33 19.81 -16.11 -10.06
C ILE A 33 18.64 -16.85 -9.38
N LEU A 34 17.43 -16.79 -9.94
CA LEU A 34 16.23 -17.42 -9.37
C LEU A 34 16.21 -18.96 -9.42
N LYS A 35 17.08 -19.60 -10.22
CA LYS A 35 17.08 -21.07 -10.37
C LYS A 35 17.77 -21.83 -9.23
N ASN A 36 18.57 -21.15 -8.40
CA ASN A 36 19.36 -21.79 -7.35
C ASN A 36 19.02 -21.30 -5.92
N LYS A 37 17.88 -20.65 -5.73
CA LYS A 37 17.47 -20.20 -4.40
C LYS A 37 16.75 -21.37 -3.69
N PRO A 38 17.30 -21.95 -2.59
CA PRO A 38 16.51 -22.85 -1.76
C PRO A 38 15.26 -22.09 -1.32
N ALA A 39 14.10 -22.74 -1.37
CA ALA A 39 12.79 -22.16 -1.12
C ALA A 39 12.82 -21.25 0.13
N GLN A 40 13.10 -19.96 -0.09
CA GLN A 40 13.02 -18.96 0.96
C GLN A 40 11.54 -18.65 1.04
N SER A 41 10.89 -19.29 2.02
CA SER A 41 9.56 -18.91 2.47
C SER A 41 9.59 -17.40 2.64
N SER A 42 8.90 -16.70 1.76
CA SER A 42 8.67 -15.29 1.91
C SER A 42 7.83 -15.15 3.18
N ASN A 43 8.50 -14.97 4.32
CA ASN A 43 7.92 -14.36 5.49
C ASN A 43 7.62 -12.92 5.10
N GLN A 44 6.63 -12.76 4.23
CA GLN A 44 5.85 -11.55 4.15
C GLN A 44 5.25 -11.48 5.54
N TYR A 45 5.78 -10.59 6.39
CA TYR A 45 5.11 -10.22 7.63
C TYR A 45 3.74 -9.71 7.21
N LEU A 46 2.78 -10.63 7.11
CA LEU A 46 1.39 -10.34 6.83
C LEU A 46 1.03 -9.29 7.85
N PHE A 47 0.71 -8.08 7.37
CA PHE A 47 0.35 -6.97 8.23
C PHE A 47 -0.88 -7.41 9.02
N LYS A 48 -0.67 -7.95 10.22
CA LYS A 48 -1.74 -8.45 11.05
C LYS A 48 -2.33 -7.21 11.71
N PRO A 49 -3.54 -6.80 11.33
CA PRO A 49 -4.15 -5.61 11.92
C PRO A 49 -4.18 -5.83 13.44
N ARG A 50 -3.58 -4.89 14.18
CA ARG A 50 -3.58 -4.97 15.65
C ARG A 50 -5.05 -4.88 16.10
N ARG A 51 -5.47 -5.76 16.99
CA ARG A 51 -6.84 -5.78 17.52
C ARG A 51 -7.03 -4.63 18.50
N VAL A 52 -8.13 -3.90 18.39
CA VAL A 52 -8.46 -2.76 19.25
C VAL A 52 -9.87 -2.93 19.81
N VAL A 53 -10.04 -2.68 21.11
CA VAL A 53 -11.34 -2.63 21.77
C VAL A 53 -11.59 -1.19 22.22
N ILE A 54 -12.73 -0.62 21.83
CA ILE A 54 -13.19 0.70 22.28
C ILE A 54 -14.28 0.51 23.32
N ILE A 55 -14.08 1.08 24.51
CA ILE A 55 -15.03 1.05 25.64
C ILE A 55 -15.74 2.39 25.73
N GLY A 56 -17.07 2.35 25.68
CA GLY A 56 -17.95 3.51 25.53
C GLY A 56 -18.13 3.86 24.06
N LEU A 57 -19.35 3.72 23.54
CA LEU A 57 -19.77 3.95 22.15
C LEU A 57 -20.72 5.15 22.02
N GLY A 58 -20.65 6.09 22.96
CA GLY A 58 -21.35 7.37 22.88
C GLY A 58 -20.75 8.30 21.81
N GLN A 59 -21.01 9.60 21.98
CA GLN A 59 -20.67 10.63 20.97
C GLN A 59 -19.19 10.68 20.57
N LEU A 60 -18.27 10.29 21.44
CA LEU A 60 -16.83 10.22 21.14
C LEU A 60 -16.37 8.82 20.73
N GLY A 61 -16.92 7.80 21.39
CA GLY A 61 -16.53 6.42 21.17
C GLY A 61 -16.84 5.91 19.76
N LEU A 62 -18.02 6.24 19.25
CA LEU A 62 -18.46 5.78 17.93
C LEU A 62 -17.61 6.38 16.78
N PRO A 63 -17.32 7.70 16.74
CA PRO A 63 -16.40 8.26 15.75
C PRO A 63 -14.98 7.70 15.87
N VAL A 64 -14.49 7.43 17.09
CA VAL A 64 -13.18 6.82 17.32
C VAL A 64 -13.14 5.39 16.78
N ALA A 65 -14.15 4.57 17.07
CA ALA A 65 -14.25 3.22 16.55
C ALA A 65 -14.30 3.20 15.01
N LYS A 66 -15.03 4.16 14.40
CA LYS A 66 -15.05 4.34 12.95
C LYS A 66 -13.66 4.69 12.41
N TYR A 67 -13.01 5.69 12.98
CA TYR A 67 -11.66 6.11 12.58
C TYR A 67 -10.67 4.94 12.65
N VAL A 68 -10.61 4.22 13.79
CA VAL A 68 -9.69 3.10 13.99
C VAL A 68 -9.94 1.98 12.98
N LYS A 69 -11.21 1.67 12.68
CA LYS A 69 -11.58 0.68 11.65
C LYS A 69 -11.15 1.12 10.24
N GLU A 70 -11.37 2.39 9.89
CA GLU A 70 -10.97 2.95 8.59
C GLU A 70 -9.44 2.97 8.39
N HIS A 71 -8.66 2.92 9.47
CA HIS A 71 -7.20 2.89 9.45
C HIS A 71 -6.60 1.48 9.54
N GLY A 72 -7.41 0.45 9.31
CA GLY A 72 -6.93 -0.92 9.13
C GLY A 72 -6.69 -1.69 10.42
N PHE A 73 -7.36 -1.34 11.51
CA PHE A 73 -7.36 -2.13 12.74
C PHE A 73 -8.59 -3.04 12.82
N ASP A 74 -8.41 -4.24 13.35
CA ASP A 74 -9.51 -5.14 13.67
C ASP A 74 -10.18 -4.62 14.95
N THR A 75 -11.37 -4.04 14.79
CA THR A 75 -11.96 -3.11 15.76
C THR A 75 -13.23 -3.69 16.37
N TYR A 76 -13.29 -3.70 17.71
CA TYR A 76 -14.44 -4.15 18.50
C TYR A 76 -14.93 -3.01 19.38
N GLY A 77 -16.25 -2.90 19.55
CA GLY A 77 -16.88 -1.91 20.42
C GLY A 77 -17.56 -2.58 21.61
N TYR A 78 -17.52 -1.92 22.77
CA TYR A 78 -18.28 -2.30 23.95
C TYR A 78 -18.90 -1.05 24.58
N ASP A 79 -20.19 -1.12 24.92
CA ASP A 79 -20.87 -0.14 25.76
C ASP A 79 -21.71 -0.88 26.79
N ILE A 80 -21.84 -0.31 27.99
CA ILE A 80 -22.70 -0.88 29.04
C ILE A 80 -24.18 -0.73 28.67
N ASN A 81 -24.51 0.30 27.90
CA ASN A 81 -25.83 0.53 27.36
C ASN A 81 -25.96 -0.20 26.02
N GLN A 82 -26.66 -1.33 25.99
CA GLN A 82 -26.93 -2.07 24.77
C GLN A 82 -27.65 -1.25 23.68
N LYS A 83 -28.32 -0.15 24.03
CA LYS A 83 -28.97 0.76 23.07
C LYS A 83 -28.00 1.74 22.40
N ALA A 84 -26.76 1.82 22.86
CA ALA A 84 -25.73 2.68 22.29
C ALA A 84 -25.00 2.02 21.10
N MET A 85 -25.15 0.70 20.95
CA MET A 85 -24.74 -0.06 19.76
C MET A 85 -25.75 0.12 18.62
#